data_AF-A0A8B6Y4H6-F1
#
_entry.id   AF-A0A8B6Y4H6-F1
#
_cell.length_a   1.000
_cell.length_b   1.000
_cell.length_c   1.000
_cell.angle_alpha   90.00
_cell.angle_beta   90.00
_cell.angle_gamma   90.00
#
_symmetry.space_group_name_H-M   'P 1'
#
loop_
_entity.id
_entity.type
_entity.pdbx_description
1 polymer ?
#
loop_
_entity_poly.entity_id
_entity_poly.type
_entity_poly.pdbx_seq_one_letter_code
_entity_poly.pdbx_strand_id
1 'polypeptide(L)'
;KLDLSHNKFKELPESIGKLVSLKVLLLTDNLLTSLPQSIKSLQQLEELDVSQNKWITSLPVNLCYLRALKVFNFDFERVNYPPKEITARGIFEIRRWFTE
;
A
#
# COMPACT_ATOMS: atom_id res chain seq x y z
N LYS A 1 -10.10 -5.49 10.50
CA LYS A 1 -9.07 -6.24 9.74
C LYS A 1 -9.76 -6.84 8.53
N LEU A 2 -9.13 -6.79 7.36
CA LEU A 2 -9.58 -7.43 6.13
C LEU A 2 -8.38 -8.17 5.55
N ASP A 3 -8.56 -9.46 5.28
CA ASP A 3 -7.53 -10.31 4.72
C ASP A 3 -8.03 -10.85 3.39
N LEU A 4 -7.30 -10.51 2.33
CA LEU A 4 -7.55 -10.90 0.95
C LEU A 4 -6.32 -11.59 0.36
N SER A 5 -5.42 -12.08 1.21
CA SER A 5 -4.17 -12.72 0.80
C SER A 5 -4.43 -14.02 0.02
N HIS A 6 -3.46 -14.47 -0.78
CA HIS A 6 -3.51 -15.71 -1.56
C HIS A 6 -4.70 -15.79 -2.53
N ASN A 7 -4.94 -14.69 -3.24
CA ASN A 7 -5.98 -14.59 -4.26
C ASN A 7 -5.35 -14.25 -5.63
N LYS A 8 -6.20 -13.98 -6.62
CA LYS A 8 -5.79 -13.63 -7.98
C LYS A 8 -6.23 -12.22 -8.36
N PHE A 9 -6.37 -11.32 -7.38
CA PHE A 9 -6.79 -9.95 -7.65
C PHE A 9 -5.72 -9.25 -8.48
N LYS A 10 -6.14 -8.70 -9.62
CA LYS A 10 -5.29 -7.86 -10.49
C LYS A 10 -5.38 -6.39 -10.12
N GLU A 11 -6.50 -6.00 -9.53
CA GLU A 11 -6.82 -4.67 -9.06
C GLU A 11 -7.73 -4.78 -7.84
N LEU A 12 -7.81 -3.69 -7.07
CA LEU A 12 -8.80 -3.53 -6.02
C LEU A 12 -9.83 -2.49 -6.46
N PRO A 13 -11.11 -2.70 -6.16
CA PRO A 13 -12.14 -1.73 -6.50
C PRO A 13 -11.97 -0.45 -5.66
N GLU A 14 -12.35 0.70 -6.24
CA GLU A 14 -12.35 1.98 -5.52
C GLU A 14 -13.30 2.01 -4.30
N SER A 15 -14.20 1.02 -4.20
CA SER A 15 -15.04 0.83 -3.01
C SER A 15 -14.25 0.45 -1.76
N ILE A 16 -12.99 -0.01 -1.87
CA ILE A 16 -12.15 -0.32 -0.70
C ILE A 16 -12.03 0.88 0.23
N GLY A 17 -11.98 2.11 -0.30
CA GLY A 17 -11.89 3.32 0.51
C GLY A 17 -13.14 3.64 1.34
N LYS A 18 -14.25 2.91 1.16
CA LYS A 18 -15.42 3.02 2.04
C LYS A 18 -15.20 2.36 3.39
N LEU A 19 -14.19 1.50 3.52
CA LEU A 19 -13.85 0.80 4.76
C LEU A 19 -13.05 1.72 5.72
N VAL A 20 -13.57 2.90 6.03
CA VAL A 20 -12.85 3.97 6.76
C VAL A 20 -12.38 3.56 8.16
N SER A 21 -13.01 2.54 8.76
CA SER A 21 -12.63 1.97 10.05
C SER A 21 -11.61 0.81 9.96
N LEU A 22 -11.13 0.50 8.76
CA LEU A 22 -10.20 -0.60 8.54
C LEU A 22 -8.82 -0.26 9.09
N LYS A 23 -8.34 -1.09 10.02
CA LYS A 23 -7.02 -0.96 10.64
C LYS A 23 -5.92 -1.81 10.02
N VAL A 24 -6.28 -2.94 9.42
CA VAL A 24 -5.34 -3.91 8.85
C VAL A 24 -5.90 -4.39 7.52
N LEU A 25 -5.11 -4.28 6.47
CA LEU A 25 -5.41 -4.75 5.12
C LEU A 25 -4.27 -5.64 4.63
N LEU A 26 -4.54 -6.93 4.47
CA LEU A 26 -3.57 -7.90 3.95
C LEU A 26 -3.95 -8.30 2.53
N LEU A 27 -3.03 -8.10 1.60
CA LEU A 27 -3.16 -8.34 0.16
C LEU A 27 -2.02 -9.22 -0.36
N THR A 28 -1.32 -9.90 0.55
CA THR A 28 -0.14 -10.71 0.25
C THR A 28 -0.47 -11.78 -0.79
N ASP A 29 0.45 -12.04 -1.71
CA ASP A 29 0.31 -13.09 -2.73
C ASP A 29 -0.97 -12.90 -3.58
N ASN A 30 -0.99 -11.78 -4.30
CA ASN A 30 -1.98 -11.44 -5.32
C ASN A 30 -1.27 -11.02 -6.62
N LEU A 31 -2.04 -10.59 -7.61
CA LEU A 31 -1.55 -10.15 -8.91
C LEU A 31 -1.74 -8.64 -9.11
N LEU A 32 -1.78 -7.87 -8.02
CA LEU A 32 -2.04 -6.43 -8.08
C LEU A 32 -0.94 -5.73 -8.88
N THR A 33 -1.36 -4.84 -9.77
CA THR A 33 -0.44 -3.99 -10.54
C THR A 33 -0.26 -2.61 -9.89
N SER A 34 -1.25 -2.18 -9.11
CA SER A 34 -1.25 -0.92 -8.37
C SER A 34 -2.27 -0.95 -7.22
N LEU A 35 -2.24 0.08 -6.38
CA LEU A 35 -3.26 0.32 -5.36
C LEU A 35 -4.24 1.41 -5.84
N PRO A 36 -5.55 1.28 -5.54
CA PRO A 36 -6.57 2.23 -5.99
C PRO A 36 -6.40 3.59 -5.31
N GLN A 37 -6.93 4.65 -5.93
CA GLN A 37 -6.75 6.00 -5.40
C GLN A 37 -7.47 6.21 -4.07
N SER A 38 -8.60 5.56 -3.89
CA SER A 38 -9.42 5.54 -2.67
C SER A 38 -8.72 4.96 -1.45
N ILE A 39 -7.54 4.33 -1.60
CA ILE A 39 -6.77 3.87 -0.43
C ILE A 39 -6.48 5.03 0.53
N LYS A 40 -6.34 6.26 0.02
CA LYS A 40 -6.18 7.48 0.84
C LYS A 40 -7.32 7.70 1.84
N SER A 41 -8.50 7.14 1.62
CA SER A 41 -9.65 7.28 2.52
C SER A 41 -9.56 6.40 3.77
N LEU A 42 -8.65 5.41 3.80
CA LEU A 42 -8.45 4.50 4.92
C LEU A 42 -7.65 5.16 6.06
N GLN A 43 -8.18 6.23 6.64
CA GLN A 43 -7.50 7.08 7.61
C GLN A 43 -7.12 6.36 8.92
N GLN A 44 -7.76 5.24 9.24
CA GLN A 44 -7.46 4.40 10.40
C GLN A 44 -6.55 3.20 10.08
N LEU A 45 -6.07 3.06 8.84
CA LEU A 45 -5.24 1.93 8.45
C LEU A 45 -3.87 2.01 9.13
N GLU A 46 -3.57 1.02 9.95
CA GLU A 46 -2.33 0.90 10.72
C GLU A 46 -1.33 -0.06 10.06
N GLU A 47 -1.83 -1.06 9.32
CA GLU A 47 -1.04 -2.07 8.65
C GLU A 47 -1.56 -2.36 7.23
N LEU A 48 -0.65 -2.34 6.27
CA LEU A 48 -0.90 -2.68 4.87
C LEU A 48 0.18 -3.63 4.39
N ASP A 49 -0.21 -4.81 3.95
CA ASP A 49 0.71 -5.77 3.34
C ASP A 49 0.32 -5.99 1.88
N VAL A 50 1.22 -5.63 0.97
CA VAL A 50 1.10 -5.86 -0.47
C VAL A 50 2.28 -6.69 -0.99
N SER A 51 3.00 -7.37 -0.10
CA SER A 51 4.12 -8.24 -0.48
C SER A 51 3.66 -9.37 -1.41
N GLN A 52 4.60 -9.90 -2.18
CA GLN A 52 4.35 -10.90 -3.21
C GLN A 52 3.36 -10.48 -4.32
N ASN A 53 3.02 -9.19 -4.43
CA ASN A 53 2.35 -8.64 -5.61
C ASN A 53 3.39 -8.26 -6.66
N LYS A 54 3.76 -9.26 -7.47
CA LYS A 54 4.88 -9.22 -8.42
C LYS A 54 4.82 -8.06 -9.45
N TRP A 55 3.67 -7.42 -9.63
CA TRP A 55 3.41 -6.45 -10.68
C TRP A 55 3.37 -5.01 -10.15
N ILE A 56 3.40 -4.81 -8.82
CA ILE A 56 3.58 -3.49 -8.23
C ILE A 56 5.04 -3.08 -8.41
N THR A 57 5.28 -2.10 -9.26
CA THR A 57 6.61 -1.54 -9.52
C THR A 57 6.75 -0.09 -9.04
N SER A 58 5.65 0.53 -8.62
CA SER A 58 5.61 1.86 -8.06
C SER A 58 4.60 1.94 -6.91
N LEU A 59 4.94 2.76 -5.92
CA LEU A 59 4.05 3.10 -4.82
C LEU A 59 3.28 4.37 -5.20
N PRO A 60 1.96 4.44 -4.99
CA PRO A 60 1.20 5.63 -5.35
C PRO A 60 1.38 6.73 -4.30
N VAL A 61 1.38 7.99 -4.76
CA VAL A 61 1.40 9.20 -3.91
C VAL A 61 0.33 9.16 -2.81
N ASN A 62 -0.79 8.48 -3.05
CA ASN A 62 -1.90 8.36 -2.11
C ASN A 62 -1.52 7.75 -0.75
N LEU A 63 -0.41 7.01 -0.66
CA LEU A 63 0.11 6.50 0.62
C LEU A 63 0.50 7.63 1.60
N CYS A 64 0.78 8.85 1.11
CA CYS A 64 1.07 10.00 1.95
C CYS A 64 -0.11 10.42 2.85
N TYR A 65 -1.35 10.10 2.44
CA TYR A 65 -2.56 10.43 3.20
C TYR A 65 -2.89 9.42 4.30
N LEU A 66 -2.27 8.24 4.31
CA LEU A 66 -2.55 7.18 5.28
C LEU A 66 -1.88 7.45 6.63
N ARG A 67 -2.21 8.55 7.31
CA ARG A 67 -1.45 9.04 8.49
C ARG A 67 -1.28 8.02 9.61
N ALA A 68 -2.22 7.09 9.79
CA ALA A 68 -2.16 6.04 10.80
C ALA A 68 -1.27 4.83 10.44
N LEU A 69 -0.79 4.69 9.18
CA LEU A 69 -0.04 3.51 8.77
C LEU A 69 1.31 3.47 9.50
N LYS A 70 1.58 2.36 10.17
CA LYS A 70 2.81 2.11 10.93
C LYS A 70 3.64 1.05 10.23
N VAL A 71 2.95 0.04 9.68
CA VAL A 71 3.56 -1.11 9.02
C VAL A 71 3.13 -1.11 7.56
N PHE A 72 4.10 -1.10 6.66
CA PHE A 72 3.86 -1.23 5.23
C PHE A 72 4.85 -2.23 4.63
N ASN A 73 4.33 -3.39 4.22
CA ASN A 73 5.14 -4.45 3.63
C ASN A 73 4.90 -4.48 2.12
N PHE A 74 5.99 -4.48 1.34
CA PHE A 74 5.98 -4.55 -0.11
C PHE A 74 7.29 -5.18 -0.60
N ASP A 75 7.34 -5.57 -1.88
CA ASP A 75 8.53 -6.17 -2.48
C ASP A 75 9.56 -5.09 -2.86
N PHE A 76 10.48 -4.77 -1.95
CA PHE A 76 11.53 -3.74 -2.14
C PHE A 76 12.30 -3.85 -3.46
N GLU A 77 12.59 -5.08 -3.90
CA GLU A 77 13.39 -5.28 -5.11
C GLU A 77 12.65 -4.97 -6.42
N ARG A 78 11.30 -4.91 -6.37
CA ARG A 78 10.45 -4.65 -7.54
C ARG A 78 10.02 -3.20 -7.65
N VAL A 79 9.95 -2.50 -6.52
CA VAL A 79 9.57 -1.08 -6.48
C VAL A 79 10.75 -0.23 -6.93
N ASN A 80 10.54 0.52 -8.02
CA ASN A 80 11.52 1.45 -8.58
C ASN A 80 11.14 2.92 -8.32
N TYR A 81 9.95 3.16 -7.75
CA TYR A 81 9.43 4.49 -7.45
C TYR A 81 8.58 4.47 -6.16
N PRO A 82 8.88 5.28 -5.14
CA PRO A 82 10.05 6.16 -4.98
C PRO A 82 11.39 5.41 -5.09
N PRO A 83 12.53 6.13 -5.18
CA PRO A 83 13.85 5.50 -5.22
C PRO A 83 14.07 4.52 -4.06
N LYS A 84 14.85 3.46 -4.31
CA LYS A 84 15.05 2.37 -3.34
C LYS A 84 15.58 2.90 -2.01
N GLU A 85 16.43 3.93 -2.04
CA GLU A 85 17.00 4.60 -0.87
C GLU A 85 15.95 5.24 0.05
N ILE A 86 14.84 5.70 -0.53
CA ILE A 86 13.70 6.24 0.21
C ILE A 86 12.85 5.10 0.76
N THR A 87 12.54 4.12 -0.09
CA THR A 87 11.66 3.02 0.29
C THR A 87 12.25 2.17 1.42
N ALA A 88 13.58 1.98 1.43
CA ALA A 88 14.31 1.25 2.47
C ALA A 88 14.25 1.90 3.86
N ARG A 89 13.95 3.19 3.95
CA ARG A 89 13.81 3.90 5.23
C ARG A 89 12.41 3.76 5.85
N GLY A 90 11.51 3.05 5.16
CA GLY A 90 10.17 2.74 5.66
C GLY A 90 9.13 3.82 5.37
N ILE A 91 7.92 3.57 5.87
CA ILE A 91 6.72 4.33 5.48
C ILE A 91 6.81 5.83 5.78
N PHE A 92 7.45 6.23 6.88
CA PHE A 92 7.56 7.65 7.25
C PHE A 92 8.32 8.47 6.20
N GLU A 93 9.45 7.95 5.72
CA GLU A 93 10.27 8.62 4.70
C GLU A 93 9.60 8.55 3.32
N ILE A 94 8.94 7.43 2.99
CA ILE A 94 8.11 7.32 1.78
C ILE A 94 7.03 8.42 1.76
N ARG A 95 6.32 8.63 2.86
CA ARG A 95 5.29 9.69 2.94
C ARG A 95 5.90 11.06 2.76
N ARG A 96 7.01 11.33 3.47
CA ARG A 96 7.70 12.62 3.42
C ARG A 96 8.12 12.96 2.00
N TRP A 97 8.70 12.00 1.29
CA TRP A 97 9.13 12.14 -0.09
C TRP A 97 7.97 12.49 -1.05
N PHE A 98 6.77 11.98 -0.79
CA PHE A 98 5.58 12.32 -1.59
C PHE A 98 4.96 13.68 -1.27
N THR A 99 5.38 14.33 -0.19
CA THR A 99 4.83 15.61 0.29
C THR A 99 5.77 16.80 0.13
N GLU A 100 7.05 16.54 -0.15
CA GLU A 100 8.08 17.53 -0.47
C GLU A 100 8.18 17.73 -2.00
#